data_AF-A0A6A4H581-F1
#
_entry.id   AF-A0A6A4H581-F1
#
_cell.length_a   1.000
_cell.length_b   1.000
_cell.length_c   1.000
_cell.angle_alpha   90.00
_cell.angle_beta   90.00
_cell.angle_gamma   90.00
#
_symmetry.space_group_name_H-M   'P 1'
#
loop_
_entity.id
_entity.type
_entity.pdbx_description
1 polymer ?
#
loop_
_entity_poly.entity_id
_entity_poly.type
_entity_poly.pdbx_seq_one_letter_code
_entity_poly.pdbx_strand_id
1 'polypeptide(L)'
;LEDEEWDAIEGLVSALKILKDAMTLFSSNVPIVAAVIPAMDAIDETFTTGIINKQILSKPIRHALTIDKKTLNKYYTLTDESHIYRVAMVLHPSFKLNYFRKAGWMDSWIDKAVSMTQEHW
;
A
#
# COMPACT_ATOMS: atom_id res chain seq x y z
N LEU A 1 23.58 -20.29 14.36
CA LEU A 1 23.03 -19.68 13.15
C LEU A 1 24.20 -19.47 12.22
N GLU A 2 24.16 -20.13 11.07
CA GLU A 2 25.13 -19.96 10.00
C GLU A 2 24.92 -18.59 9.33
N ASP A 3 25.94 -18.07 8.64
CA ASP A 3 25.89 -16.73 8.02
C ASP A 3 24.71 -16.62 7.02
N GLU A 4 24.42 -17.70 6.28
CA GLU A 4 23.29 -17.77 5.35
C GLU A 4 21.92 -17.69 6.05
N GLU A 5 21.81 -18.22 7.28
CA GLU A 5 20.58 -18.12 8.07
C GLU A 5 20.36 -16.69 8.59
N TRP A 6 21.44 -15.99 8.95
CA TRP A 6 21.36 -14.58 9.34
C TRP A 6 20.96 -13.68 8.18
N ASP A 7 21.53 -13.89 6.99
CA ASP A 7 21.15 -13.17 5.78
C ASP A 7 19.66 -13.38 5.44
N ALA A 8 19.16 -14.60 5.60
CA ALA A 8 17.74 -14.91 5.40
C ALA A 8 16.84 -14.20 6.43
N ILE A 9 17.26 -14.13 7.70
CA ILE A 9 16.54 -13.40 8.75
C ILE A 9 16.53 -11.90 8.46
N GLU A 10 17.65 -11.32 8.03
CA GLU A 10 17.74 -9.90 7.70
C GLU A 10 16.84 -9.55 6.51
N GLY A 11 16.83 -10.41 5.48
CA GLY A 11 15.89 -10.29 4.36
C GLY A 11 14.43 -10.35 4.81
N LEU A 12 14.09 -11.25 5.74
CA LEU A 12 12.73 -11.37 6.28
C LEU A 12 12.32 -10.13 7.08
N VAL A 13 13.18 -9.65 7.99
CA VAL A 13 12.93 -8.44 8.78
C VAL A 13 12.72 -7.24 7.86
N SER A 14 13.54 -7.12 6.82
CA SER A 14 13.42 -6.05 5.83
C SER A 14 12.10 -6.12 5.07
N ALA A 15 11.68 -7.32 4.64
CA ALA A 15 10.40 -7.53 3.96
C ALA A 15 9.18 -7.22 4.84
N LEU A 16 9.25 -7.54 6.14
CA LEU A 16 8.14 -7.32 7.08
C LEU A 16 8.05 -5.88 7.59
N LYS A 17 9.10 -5.07 7.41
CA LYS A 17 9.16 -3.70 7.96
C LYS A 17 7.98 -2.83 7.51
N ILE A 18 7.62 -2.87 6.23
CA ILE A 18 6.51 -2.06 5.69
C ILE A 18 5.16 -2.42 6.34
N LEU A 19 4.94 -3.70 6.66
CA LEU A 19 3.73 -4.16 7.33
C LEU A 19 3.68 -3.67 8.77
N LYS A 20 4.83 -3.70 9.47
CA LYS A 20 4.95 -3.15 10.82
C LYS A 20 4.67 -1.64 10.84
N ASP A 21 5.24 -0.91 9.90
CA ASP A 21 5.06 0.54 9.79
C ASP A 21 3.58 0.88 9.50
N ALA A 22 2.94 0.17 8.56
CA ALA A 22 1.52 0.31 8.27
C ALA A 22 0.64 -0.03 9.49
N MET A 23 0.91 -1.15 10.17
CA MET A 23 0.17 -1.54 11.38
C MET A 23 0.31 -0.49 12.49
N THR A 24 1.51 0.06 12.67
CA THR A 24 1.77 1.11 13.66
C THR A 24 0.97 2.38 13.34
N LEU A 25 0.93 2.77 12.06
CA LEU A 25 0.12 3.88 11.59
C LEU A 25 -1.36 3.65 11.91
N PHE A 26 -1.92 2.51 11.50
CA PHE A 26 -3.34 2.18 11.69
C PHE A 26 -3.75 1.93 13.15
N SER A 27 -2.79 1.69 14.03
CA SER A 27 -3.03 1.54 15.47
C SER A 27 -3.00 2.88 16.23
N SER A 28 -2.76 4.00 15.54
CA SER A 28 -2.76 5.33 16.15
C SER A 28 -4.18 5.90 16.31
N ASN A 29 -4.34 6.90 17.17
CA ASN A 29 -5.65 7.53 17.47
C ASN A 29 -6.08 8.62 16.47
N VAL A 30 -5.53 8.62 15.25
CA VAL A 30 -5.80 9.66 14.23
C VAL A 30 -6.92 9.19 13.30
N PRO A 31 -7.69 10.07 12.63
CA PRO A 31 -8.58 9.66 11.54
C PRO A 31 -7.76 9.31 10.27
N ILE A 32 -7.62 8.02 9.94
CA ILE A 32 -6.62 7.51 8.96
C ILE A 32 -7.25 7.02 7.64
N VAL A 33 -8.54 7.29 7.41
CA VAL A 33 -9.23 6.81 6.19
C VAL A 33 -8.49 7.25 4.93
N ALA A 34 -7.99 8.49 4.88
CA ALA A 34 -7.21 9.00 3.75
C ALA A 34 -5.83 8.33 3.57
N ALA A 35 -5.30 7.65 4.59
CA ALA A 35 -4.00 7.00 4.54
C ALA A 35 -4.08 5.50 4.17
N VAL A 36 -5.29 4.94 4.02
CA VAL A 36 -5.47 3.55 3.59
C VAL A 36 -4.87 3.29 2.22
N ILE A 37 -5.31 4.03 1.19
CA ILE A 37 -4.79 3.86 -0.18
C ILE A 37 -3.27 4.09 -0.24
N PRO A 38 -2.70 5.18 0.33
CA PRO A 38 -1.25 5.35 0.39
C PRO A 38 -0.48 4.22 1.07
N ALA A 39 -0.99 3.67 2.17
CA ALA A 39 -0.35 2.54 2.83
C ALA A 39 -0.40 1.28 1.96
N MET A 40 -1.52 1.04 1.27
CA MET A 40 -1.65 -0.10 0.35
C MET A 40 -0.72 0.03 -0.85
N ASP A 41 -0.61 1.22 -1.44
CA ASP A 41 0.34 1.51 -2.53
C ASP A 41 1.79 1.24 -2.09
N ALA A 42 2.17 1.71 -0.89
CA ALA A 42 3.51 1.51 -0.35
C ALA A 42 3.83 0.03 -0.07
N ILE A 43 2.87 -0.74 0.46
CA ILE A 43 3.02 -2.19 0.66
C ILE A 43 3.16 -2.89 -0.69
N ASP A 44 2.32 -2.53 -1.68
CA ASP A 44 2.35 -3.14 -3.01
C ASP A 44 3.69 -2.91 -3.73
N GLU A 45 4.19 -1.68 -3.68
CA GLU A 45 5.50 -1.30 -4.24
C GLU A 45 6.64 -2.07 -3.55
N THR A 46 6.62 -2.14 -2.21
CA THR A 46 7.63 -2.84 -1.43
C THR A 46 7.66 -4.33 -1.76
N PHE A 47 6.48 -4.96 -1.83
CA PHE A 47 6.36 -6.38 -2.16
C PHE A 47 6.80 -6.66 -3.60
N THR A 48 6.39 -5.82 -4.54
CA THR A 48 6.78 -5.97 -5.96
C THR A 48 8.29 -5.86 -6.12
N THR A 49 8.89 -4.85 -5.51
CA THR A 49 10.35 -4.65 -5.50
C THR A 49 11.07 -5.84 -4.87
N GLY A 50 10.59 -6.33 -3.71
CA GLY A 50 11.15 -7.50 -3.04
C GLY A 50 11.04 -8.78 -3.85
N ILE A 51 9.91 -9.02 -4.53
CA ILE A 51 9.71 -10.18 -5.40
C ILE A 51 10.67 -10.14 -6.60
N ILE A 52 10.91 -8.96 -7.19
CA ILE A 52 11.80 -8.80 -8.35
C ILE A 52 13.27 -8.90 -7.94
N ASN A 53 13.64 -8.32 -6.79
CA ASN A 53 15.02 -8.25 -6.34
C ASN A 53 15.52 -9.58 -5.75
N LYS A 54 16.18 -10.37 -6.62
CA LYS A 54 16.73 -11.69 -6.27
C LYS A 54 17.97 -11.64 -5.38
N GLN A 55 18.60 -10.48 -5.20
CA GLN A 55 19.82 -10.35 -4.40
C GLN A 55 19.54 -10.11 -2.91
N ILE A 56 18.37 -9.57 -2.57
CA ILE A 56 18.02 -9.19 -1.19
C ILE A 56 17.20 -10.28 -0.50
N LEU A 57 16.30 -10.95 -1.23
CA LEU A 57 15.36 -11.90 -0.63
C LEU A 57 15.57 -13.32 -1.14
N SER A 58 15.62 -14.26 -0.20
CA SER A 58 15.71 -15.69 -0.48
C SER A 58 14.45 -16.21 -1.22
N LYS A 59 14.57 -17.34 -1.92
CA LYS A 59 13.46 -17.93 -2.68
C LYS A 59 12.19 -18.17 -1.83
N PRO A 60 12.28 -18.70 -0.60
CA PRO A 60 11.09 -18.89 0.24
C PRO A 60 10.39 -17.56 0.57
N ILE A 61 11.13 -16.52 0.91
CA ILE A 61 10.56 -15.20 1.26
C ILE A 61 9.86 -14.58 0.05
N ARG A 62 10.47 -14.66 -1.13
CA ARG A 62 9.85 -14.17 -2.38
C ARG A 62 8.56 -14.90 -2.72
N HIS A 63 8.52 -16.21 -2.45
CA HIS A 63 7.29 -17.00 -2.62
C HIS A 63 6.20 -16.55 -1.65
N ALA A 64 6.54 -16.35 -0.37
CA ALA A 64 5.62 -15.83 0.63
C ALA A 64 5.07 -14.44 0.22
N LEU A 65 5.93 -13.50 -0.18
CA LEU A 65 5.50 -12.18 -0.67
C LEU A 65 4.56 -12.26 -1.88
N THR A 66 4.76 -13.24 -2.77
CA THR A 66 3.86 -13.44 -3.93
C THR A 66 2.47 -13.87 -3.47
N ILE A 67 2.37 -14.68 -2.42
CA ILE A 67 1.09 -15.07 -1.81
C ILE A 67 0.48 -13.86 -1.10
N ASP A 68 1.27 -13.13 -0.32
CA ASP A 68 0.81 -11.95 0.42
C ASP A 68 0.29 -10.86 -0.51
N LYS A 69 0.94 -10.64 -1.66
CA LYS A 69 0.47 -9.71 -2.70
C LYS A 69 -0.92 -10.09 -3.25
N LYS A 70 -1.24 -11.38 -3.38
CA LYS A 70 -2.60 -11.80 -3.78
C LYS A 70 -3.64 -11.41 -2.74
N THR A 71 -3.29 -11.57 -1.46
CA THR A 71 -4.13 -11.13 -0.35
C THR A 71 -4.29 -9.61 -0.36
N LEU A 72 -3.20 -8.86 -0.55
CA LEU A 72 -3.23 -7.40 -0.67
C LEU A 72 -4.15 -6.95 -1.81
N ASN A 73 -4.01 -7.53 -3.01
CA ASN A 73 -4.83 -7.20 -4.17
C ASN A 73 -6.32 -7.39 -3.90
N LYS A 74 -6.71 -8.46 -3.18
CA LYS A 74 -8.10 -8.68 -2.79
C LYS A 74 -8.64 -7.51 -1.96
N TYR A 75 -7.90 -7.05 -0.95
CA TYR A 75 -8.31 -5.91 -0.14
C TYR A 75 -8.22 -4.59 -0.91
N TYR A 76 -7.31 -4.49 -1.87
CA TYR A 76 -7.18 -3.30 -2.72
C TYR A 76 -8.45 -3.13 -3.56
N THR A 77 -8.96 -4.22 -4.15
CA THR A 77 -10.24 -4.22 -4.86
C THR A 77 -11.40 -3.76 -3.97
N LEU A 78 -11.49 -4.27 -2.74
CA LEU A 78 -12.54 -3.86 -1.79
C LEU A 78 -12.44 -2.37 -1.40
N THR A 79 -11.21 -1.85 -1.33
CA THR A 79 -10.96 -0.43 -1.06
C THR A 79 -11.37 0.43 -2.26
N ASP A 80 -11.11 -0.06 -3.48
CA ASP A 80 -11.48 0.62 -4.73
C ASP A 80 -13.00 0.72 -4.95
N GLU A 81 -13.73 -0.31 -4.54
CA GLU A 81 -15.19 -0.36 -4.56
C GLU A 81 -15.82 0.66 -3.60
N SER A 82 -15.13 1.00 -2.50
CA SER A 82 -15.63 1.94 -1.50
C SER A 82 -15.22 3.37 -1.81
N HIS A 83 -16.23 4.21 -2.01
CA HIS A 83 -16.07 5.63 -2.33
C HIS A 83 -15.42 6.45 -1.21
N ILE A 84 -15.54 6.00 0.04
CA ILE A 84 -15.11 6.75 1.23
C ILE A 84 -13.60 7.04 1.22
N TYR A 85 -12.79 6.10 0.73
CA TYR A 85 -11.33 6.25 0.75
C TYR A 85 -10.87 7.32 -0.25
N ARG A 86 -11.44 7.31 -1.47
CA ARG A 86 -11.15 8.32 -2.50
C ARG A 86 -11.62 9.71 -2.06
N VAL A 87 -12.85 9.82 -1.54
CA VAL A 87 -13.41 11.09 -1.03
C VAL A 87 -12.55 11.64 0.11
N ALA A 88 -12.15 10.80 1.08
CA ALA A 88 -11.29 11.21 2.18
C ALA A 88 -9.95 11.78 1.69
N MET A 89 -9.35 11.18 0.66
CA MET A 89 -8.10 11.68 0.06
C MET A 89 -8.27 13.00 -0.70
N VAL A 90 -9.37 13.17 -1.44
CA VAL A 90 -9.68 14.43 -2.14
C VAL A 90 -9.82 15.59 -1.15
N LEU A 91 -10.47 15.34 -0.01
CA LEU A 91 -10.65 16.32 1.06
C LEU A 91 -9.38 16.54 1.91
N HIS A 92 -8.44 15.58 1.90
CA HIS A 92 -7.23 15.66 2.71
C HIS A 92 -6.29 16.79 2.22
N PRO A 93 -5.92 17.76 3.08
CA PRO A 93 -5.23 18.98 2.66
C PRO A 93 -3.86 18.73 2.01
N SER A 94 -3.15 17.67 2.43
CA SER A 94 -1.84 17.30 1.90
C SER A 94 -1.88 16.41 0.65
N PHE A 95 -3.01 15.74 0.38
CA PHE A 95 -3.14 14.84 -0.77
C PHE A 95 -3.87 15.54 -1.90
N LYS A 96 -5.16 15.82 -1.71
CA LYS A 96 -6.07 16.35 -2.73
C LYS A 96 -5.89 15.59 -4.05
N LEU A 97 -6.00 16.30 -5.17
CA LEU A 97 -5.79 15.74 -6.51
C LEU A 97 -4.32 15.48 -6.83
N ASN A 98 -3.39 16.08 -6.07
CA ASN A 98 -1.96 15.96 -6.34
C ASN A 98 -1.43 14.55 -6.05
N TYR A 99 -2.00 13.87 -5.05
CA TYR A 99 -1.64 12.48 -4.78
C TYR A 99 -1.92 11.59 -6.00
N PHE A 100 -3.16 11.61 -6.50
CA PHE A 100 -3.57 10.73 -7.59
C PHE A 100 -2.75 10.94 -8.86
N ARG A 101 -2.43 12.21 -9.19
CA ARG A 101 -1.55 12.54 -10.31
C ARG A 101 -0.15 11.97 -10.14
N LYS A 102 0.43 12.10 -8.95
CA LYS A 102 1.77 11.54 -8.65
C LYS A 102 1.77 10.02 -8.63
N ALA A 103 0.69 9.41 -8.18
CA ALA A 103 0.47 7.97 -8.21
C ALA A 103 0.15 7.43 -9.62
N GLY A 104 0.12 8.29 -10.65
CA GLY A 104 -0.09 7.88 -12.04
C GLY A 104 -1.53 7.44 -12.35
N TRP A 105 -2.51 7.89 -11.59
CA TRP A 105 -3.92 7.59 -11.87
C TRP A 105 -4.36 8.26 -13.17
N MET A 106 -5.24 7.58 -13.91
CA MET A 106 -5.85 8.14 -15.12
C MET A 106 -6.72 9.36 -14.77
N ASP A 107 -6.70 10.38 -15.63
CA ASP A 107 -7.50 11.60 -15.42
C ASP A 107 -8.99 11.28 -15.22
N SER A 108 -9.53 10.30 -15.96
CA SER A 108 -10.92 9.85 -15.81
C SER A 108 -11.24 9.28 -14.42
N TRP A 109 -10.26 8.69 -13.73
CA TRP A 109 -10.43 8.20 -12.35
C TRP A 109 -10.37 9.33 -11.34
N ILE A 110 -9.53 10.33 -11.59
CA ILE A 110 -9.44 11.55 -10.79
C ILE A 110 -10.76 12.33 -10.88
N ASP A 111 -11.28 12.50 -12.10
CA ASP A 111 -12.56 13.16 -12.36
C ASP A 111 -13.72 12.44 -11.65
N LYS A 112 -13.73 11.10 -11.70
CA LYS A 112 -14.71 10.29 -10.97
C LYS A 112 -14.63 10.53 -9.46
N ALA A 113 -13.42 10.56 -8.88
CA ALA A 113 -13.24 10.84 -7.46
C ALA A 113 -13.73 12.25 -7.07
N VAL A 114 -13.54 13.25 -7.94
CA VAL A 114 -14.07 14.61 -7.75
C VAL A 114 -15.59 14.63 -7.80
N SER A 115 -16.20 14.03 -8.84
CA SER A 115 -17.67 13.96 -9.00
C SER A 115 -18.32 13.33 -7.77
N MET A 116 -17.80 12.19 -7.33
CA MET A 116 -18.30 11.49 -6.14
C MET A 116 -18.16 12.34 -4.87
N THR A 117 -17.10 13.14 -4.75
CA THR A 117 -16.94 14.05 -3.61
C THR A 117 -17.98 15.17 -3.65
N GLN A 118 -18.33 15.67 -4.84
CA GLN A 118 -19.35 16.71 -5.03
C GLN A 118 -20.79 16.20 -4.84
N GLU A 119 -21.07 14.93 -5.16
CA GLU A 119 -22.41 14.34 -5.00
C GLU A 119 -22.79 14.07 -3.53
N HIS A 120 -21.79 13.87 -2.66
CA HIS A 120 -21.99 13.50 -1.26
C HIS A 120 -21.84 14.68 -0.28
N TRP A 121 -21.73 15.91 -0.77
CA TRP A 121 -21.60 17.16 0.01
C TRP A 121 -22.49 18.26 -0.55
#